data_AF-A0A8J5X1T2-F1
#
_entry.id   AF-A0A8J5X1T2-F1
#
_cell.length_a   1.000
_cell.length_b   1.000
_cell.length_c   1.000
_cell.angle_alpha   90.00
_cell.angle_beta   90.00
_cell.angle_gamma   90.00
#
_symmetry.space_group_name_H-M   'P 1'
#
loop_
_entity.id
_entity.type
_entity.pdbx_description
1 polymer ?
#
loop_
_entity_poly.entity_id
_entity_poly.type
_entity_poly.pdbx_seq_one_letter_code
_entity_poly.pdbx_strand_id
1 'polypeptide(L)'
;MLVAQVLVAVFAANRRDAVRVFDASPADAPYVHAMLRELAQFEGLLGEPRVTVDQLARDLRAGHCWCILAEAEPGASPCGYALGYHSYCTWEGRGLYLEDLYVRPDMRSRGIGRSLISAVAERALETGCARLQWQSLEWNERACRFYTEIVGADEFRTDGARWLNLILRPPAMRSLVAGGRVGASDSGCEARGRECGGPKRAGSQPEGRANA
;
A
#
# COMPACT_ATOMS: atom_id res chain seq x y z
N MET A 1 30.79 6.60 23.23
CA MET A 1 29.57 6.08 23.89
C MET A 1 28.56 7.15 24.29
N LEU A 2 28.97 8.37 24.69
CA LEU A 2 28.02 9.42 25.11
C LEU A 2 27.25 10.09 23.96
N VAL A 3 27.82 10.15 22.75
CA VAL A 3 27.19 10.81 21.57
C VAL A 3 25.98 10.02 21.03
N ALA A 4 25.98 8.69 21.17
CA ALA A 4 24.85 7.85 20.75
C ALA A 4 23.64 7.97 21.69
N GLN A 5 23.85 8.14 23.00
CA GLN A 5 22.77 8.36 23.96
C GLN A 5 22.14 9.76 23.83
N VAL A 6 22.92 10.76 23.42
CA VAL A 6 22.39 12.12 23.19
C VAL A 6 21.55 12.18 21.90
N LEU A 7 21.90 11.44 20.84
CA LEU A 7 21.06 11.39 19.63
C LEU A 7 19.71 10.71 19.86
N VAL A 8 19.66 9.64 20.68
CA VAL A 8 18.40 9.00 21.09
C VAL A 8 17.52 9.97 21.91
N ALA A 9 18.13 10.88 22.67
CA ALA A 9 17.41 11.86 23.49
C ALA A 9 16.92 13.10 22.71
N VAL A 10 17.62 13.54 21.65
CA VAL A 10 17.22 14.73 20.87
C VAL A 10 16.01 14.45 19.95
N PHE A 11 15.80 13.20 19.53
CA PHE A 11 14.58 12.82 18.78
C PHE A 11 13.35 12.55 19.67
N ALA A 12 13.52 12.44 20.99
CA ALA A 12 12.42 12.19 21.93
C ALA A 12 11.56 13.43 22.25
N ALA A 13 11.86 14.59 21.67
CA ALA A 13 11.33 15.89 22.09
C ALA A 13 10.47 16.61 21.02
N ASN A 14 9.58 15.90 20.34
CA ASN A 14 8.41 16.53 19.70
C ASN A 14 7.12 15.80 20.11
N ARG A 15 6.80 15.87 21.40
CA ARG A 15 5.53 15.34 21.94
C ARG A 15 4.38 16.29 21.60
N ARG A 16 3.77 16.05 20.44
CA ARG A 16 2.34 16.29 20.22
C ARG A 16 1.78 14.92 19.83
N ASP A 17 1.12 14.27 20.79
CA ASP A 17 0.41 12.98 20.68
C ASP A 17 1.13 11.92 19.83
N ALA A 18 2.13 11.28 20.43
CA ALA A 18 3.08 10.42 19.74
C ALA A 18 2.41 9.14 19.21
N VAL A 19 2.05 9.16 17.93
CA VAL A 19 1.74 7.94 17.16
C VAL A 19 2.87 6.95 17.39
N ARG A 20 2.53 5.78 17.93
CA ARG A 20 3.49 4.69 18.13
C ARG A 20 3.45 3.79 16.91
N VAL A 21 4.60 3.62 16.27
CA VAL A 21 4.80 2.65 15.19
C VAL A 21 5.67 1.50 15.67
N PHE A 22 5.37 0.28 15.23
CA PHE A 22 6.11 -0.92 15.63
C PHE A 22 5.92 -2.04 14.62
N ASP A 23 6.85 -2.98 14.62
CA ASP A 23 6.75 -4.16 13.77
C ASP A 23 5.64 -5.11 14.24
N ALA A 24 4.82 -5.53 13.28
CA ALA A 24 3.83 -6.58 13.49
C ALA A 24 4.54 -7.92 13.72
N SER A 25 4.12 -8.61 14.77
CA SER A 25 4.40 -10.02 14.96
C SER A 25 3.36 -10.87 14.23
N PRO A 26 3.59 -12.18 14.06
CA PRO A 26 2.56 -13.09 13.58
C PRO A 26 1.25 -13.07 14.39
N ALA A 27 1.30 -12.68 15.67
CA ALA A 27 0.10 -12.56 16.52
C ALA A 27 -0.78 -11.36 16.14
N ASP A 28 -0.24 -10.38 15.41
CA ASP A 28 -0.95 -9.17 15.00
C ASP A 28 -1.66 -9.32 13.64
N ALA A 29 -1.51 -10.48 12.99
CA ALA A 29 -2.16 -10.78 11.71
C ALA A 29 -3.69 -10.54 11.69
N PRO A 30 -4.46 -10.79 12.77
CA PRO A 30 -5.89 -10.44 12.80
C PRO A 30 -6.16 -8.94 12.57
N TYR A 31 -5.35 -8.05 13.17
CA TYR A 31 -5.51 -6.59 13.02
C TYR A 31 -5.18 -6.14 11.60
N VAL A 32 -4.08 -6.64 11.03
CA VAL A 32 -3.67 -6.35 9.66
C VAL A 32 -4.73 -6.84 8.68
N HIS A 33 -5.21 -8.08 8.84
CA HIS A 33 -6.24 -8.65 7.97
C HIS A 33 -7.57 -7.89 8.06
N ALA A 34 -7.98 -7.41 9.24
CA ALA A 34 -9.17 -6.57 9.38
C ALA A 34 -9.03 -5.25 8.58
N MET A 35 -7.91 -4.54 8.74
CA MET A 35 -7.65 -3.31 8.00
C MET A 35 -7.47 -3.53 6.50
N LEU A 36 -6.89 -4.65 6.08
CA LEU A 36 -6.80 -5.06 4.67
C LEU A 36 -8.19 -5.20 4.03
N ARG A 37 -9.16 -5.76 4.75
CA ARG A 37 -10.55 -5.84 4.27
C ARG A 37 -11.19 -4.46 4.13
N GLU A 38 -10.91 -3.55 5.06
CA GLU A 38 -11.38 -2.17 5.00
C GLU A 38 -10.75 -1.40 3.82
N LEU A 39 -9.46 -1.63 3.53
CA LEU A 39 -8.78 -1.10 2.36
C LEU A 39 -9.42 -1.63 1.06
N ALA A 40 -9.62 -2.94 0.95
CA ALA A 40 -10.25 -3.55 -0.23
C ALA A 40 -11.67 -2.99 -0.50
N GLN A 41 -12.44 -2.73 0.56
CA GLN A 41 -13.74 -2.06 0.46
C GLN A 41 -13.60 -0.62 -0.04
N PHE A 42 -12.62 0.14 0.46
CA PHE A 42 -12.37 1.52 0.02
C PHE A 42 -11.96 1.59 -1.46
N GLU A 43 -11.17 0.64 -1.94
CA GLU A 43 -10.70 0.60 -3.34
C GLU A 43 -11.74 0.07 -4.32
N GLY A 44 -12.93 -0.31 -3.84
CA GLY A 44 -14.00 -0.86 -4.68
C GLY A 44 -13.64 -2.21 -5.31
N LEU A 45 -12.67 -2.93 -4.73
CA LEU A 45 -12.28 -4.25 -5.20
C LEU A 45 -13.39 -5.24 -4.87
N LEU A 46 -14.09 -5.70 -5.92
CA LEU A 46 -15.20 -6.65 -5.85
C LEU A 46 -14.66 -8.05 -5.52
N GLY A 47 -14.27 -8.25 -4.26
CA GLY A 47 -13.81 -9.52 -3.72
C GLY A 47 -13.10 -9.32 -2.40
N GLU A 48 -13.42 -10.16 -1.42
CA GLU A 48 -12.68 -10.16 -0.17
C GLU A 48 -11.23 -10.59 -0.41
N PRO A 49 -10.25 -10.05 0.35
CA PRO A 49 -8.90 -10.57 0.38
C PRO A 49 -8.92 -12.10 0.55
N ARG A 50 -8.25 -12.82 -0.36
CA ARG A 50 -8.18 -14.29 -0.30
C ARG A 50 -7.17 -14.79 0.72
N VAL A 51 -6.22 -13.94 1.13
CA VAL A 51 -5.25 -14.25 2.17
C VAL A 51 -6.01 -14.41 3.49
N THR A 52 -5.76 -15.52 4.20
CA THR A 52 -6.35 -15.76 5.52
C THR A 52 -5.45 -15.21 6.61
N VAL A 53 -6.00 -15.00 7.81
CA VAL A 53 -5.21 -14.62 9.00
C VAL A 53 -4.06 -15.60 9.24
N ASP A 54 -4.31 -16.90 9.15
CA ASP A 54 -3.29 -17.94 9.35
C ASP A 54 -2.20 -17.93 8.27
N GLN A 55 -2.57 -17.63 7.02
CA GLN A 55 -1.60 -17.49 5.94
C GLN A 55 -0.72 -16.25 6.19
N LEU A 56 -1.33 -15.12 6.50
CA LEU A 56 -0.61 -13.88 6.81
C LEU A 56 0.35 -14.05 8.00
N ALA A 57 -0.09 -14.70 9.08
CA ALA A 57 0.74 -14.99 10.25
C ALA A 57 1.94 -15.89 9.89
N ARG A 58 1.74 -16.87 9.01
CA ARG A 58 2.83 -17.73 8.51
C ARG A 58 3.81 -16.94 7.64
N ASP A 59 3.32 -16.08 6.76
CA ASP A 59 4.15 -15.31 5.83
C ASP A 59 5.00 -14.26 6.57
N LEU A 60 4.42 -13.59 7.58
CA LEU A 60 5.16 -12.71 8.49
C LEU A 60 6.26 -13.46 9.23
N ARG A 61 5.94 -14.66 9.77
CA ARG A 61 6.92 -15.49 10.48
C ARG A 61 8.07 -15.95 9.59
N ALA A 62 7.76 -16.28 8.34
CA ALA A 62 8.74 -16.73 7.35
C ALA A 62 9.55 -15.58 6.74
N GLY A 63 9.20 -14.32 7.01
CA GLY A 63 9.84 -13.16 6.40
C GLY A 63 9.52 -13.01 4.91
N HIS A 64 8.41 -13.58 4.43
CA HIS A 64 7.93 -13.35 3.06
C HIS A 64 7.42 -11.93 2.85
N CYS A 65 6.90 -11.31 3.91
CA CYS A 65 6.55 -9.91 3.99
C CYS A 65 6.92 -9.35 5.37
N TRP A 66 6.99 -8.03 5.46
CA TRP A 66 7.07 -7.28 6.70
C TRP A 66 5.83 -6.42 6.84
N CYS A 67 5.47 -6.08 8.09
CA CYS A 67 4.37 -5.16 8.36
C CYS A 67 4.70 -4.28 9.57
N ILE A 68 4.41 -2.99 9.46
CA ILE A 68 4.50 -1.99 10.52
C ILE A 68 3.08 -1.58 10.88
N LEU A 69 2.75 -1.59 12.17
CA LEU A 69 1.48 -1.13 12.72
C LEU A 69 1.63 0.24 13.36
N ALA A 70 0.54 0.99 13.39
CA ALA A 70 0.44 2.25 14.10
C ALA A 70 -0.69 2.25 15.13
N GLU A 71 -0.38 2.73 16.33
CA GLU A 71 -1.32 3.06 17.39
C GLU A 71 -1.33 4.58 17.57
N ALA A 72 -2.51 5.18 17.72
CA ALA A 72 -2.60 6.61 17.96
C ALA A 72 -2.10 7.01 19.35
N GLU A 73 -2.26 6.10 20.31
CA GLU A 73 -1.77 6.23 21.68
C GLU A 73 -1.25 4.85 22.14
N PRO A 74 -0.22 4.79 23.00
CA PRO A 74 0.32 3.51 23.48
C PRO A 74 -0.75 2.61 24.09
N GLY A 75 -0.87 1.38 23.57
CA GLY A 75 -1.82 0.38 24.05
C GLY A 75 -3.24 0.52 23.48
N ALA A 76 -3.50 1.51 22.63
CA ALA A 76 -4.71 1.55 21.82
C ALA A 76 -4.72 0.42 20.78
N SER A 77 -5.89 0.10 20.22
CA SER A 77 -5.95 -0.82 19.08
C SER A 77 -5.20 -0.24 17.87
N PRO A 78 -4.49 -1.07 17.08
CA PRO A 78 -3.88 -0.62 15.83
C PRO A 78 -4.90 0.06 14.91
N CYS A 79 -4.50 1.22 14.38
CA CYS A 79 -5.34 2.12 13.59
C CYS A 79 -4.80 2.41 12.19
N GLY A 80 -3.62 1.89 11.87
CA GLY A 80 -3.05 1.90 10.54
C GLY A 80 -1.98 0.84 10.40
N TYR A 81 -1.66 0.50 9.15
CA TYR A 81 -0.59 -0.43 8.82
C TYR A 81 0.12 -0.03 7.53
N ALA A 82 1.38 -0.44 7.43
CA ALA A 82 2.15 -0.49 6.19
C ALA A 82 2.65 -1.92 6.00
N LEU A 83 2.39 -2.54 4.86
CA LEU A 83 2.84 -3.88 4.53
C LEU A 83 3.66 -3.86 3.25
N GLY A 84 4.77 -4.60 3.24
CA GLY A 84 5.59 -4.70 2.06
C GLY A 84 6.57 -5.86 2.11
N TYR A 85 7.48 -5.88 1.15
CA TYR A 85 8.45 -6.96 0.97
C TYR A 85 9.73 -6.42 0.33
N HIS A 86 10.81 -7.21 0.38
CA HIS A 86 12.04 -6.88 -0.33
C HIS A 86 11.85 -7.03 -1.84
N SER A 87 12.26 -6.01 -2.58
CA SER A 87 12.31 -6.03 -4.04
C SER A 87 13.76 -5.90 -4.52
N TYR A 88 13.97 -6.11 -5.81
CA TYR A 88 15.26 -5.91 -6.43
C TYR A 88 15.11 -5.15 -7.75
N CYS A 89 15.86 -4.07 -7.89
CA CYS A 89 16.02 -3.33 -9.12
C CYS A 89 17.31 -3.79 -9.81
N THR A 90 17.24 -4.19 -11.07
CA THR A 90 18.45 -4.54 -11.84
C THR A 90 19.39 -3.36 -12.07
N TRP A 91 18.90 -2.12 -11.90
CA TRP A 91 19.67 -0.90 -12.10
C TRP A 91 20.24 -0.33 -10.80
N GLU A 92 19.53 -0.50 -9.68
CA GLU A 92 19.83 0.18 -8.41
C GLU A 92 20.14 -0.81 -7.27
N GLY A 93 19.90 -2.10 -7.47
CA GLY A 93 20.11 -3.15 -6.46
C GLY A 93 18.91 -3.34 -5.55
N ARG A 94 19.18 -3.60 -4.25
CA ARG A 94 18.15 -3.92 -3.26
C ARG A 94 17.16 -2.77 -3.09
N GLY A 95 15.88 -3.10 -2.95
CA GLY A 95 14.81 -2.15 -2.67
C GLY A 95 13.77 -2.73 -1.72
N LEU A 96 12.82 -1.88 -1.35
CA LEU A 96 11.57 -2.28 -0.72
C LEU A 96 10.41 -1.97 -1.65
N TYR A 97 9.45 -2.89 -1.70
CA TYR A 97 8.14 -2.64 -2.28
C TYR A 97 7.14 -2.51 -1.13
N LEU A 98 6.47 -1.35 -1.06
CA LEU A 98 5.34 -1.12 -0.17
C LEU A 98 4.08 -1.54 -0.93
N GLU A 99 3.48 -2.65 -0.49
CA GLU A 99 2.26 -3.20 -1.08
C GLU A 99 1.05 -2.37 -0.66
N ASP A 100 0.90 -2.14 0.65
CA ASP A 100 -0.24 -1.44 1.23
C ASP A 100 0.22 -0.36 2.22
N LEU A 101 -0.46 0.79 2.19
CA LEU A 101 -0.44 1.77 3.26
C LEU A 101 -1.87 2.20 3.58
N TYR A 102 -2.30 1.94 4.81
CA TYR A 102 -3.66 2.21 5.23
C TYR A 102 -3.74 2.84 6.61
N VAL A 103 -4.67 3.77 6.76
CA VAL A 103 -5.08 4.36 8.05
C VAL A 103 -6.60 4.36 8.08
N ARG A 104 -7.17 3.90 9.20
CA ARG A 104 -8.61 3.90 9.46
C ARG A 104 -9.20 5.30 9.23
N PRO A 105 -10.38 5.45 8.62
CA PRO A 105 -10.86 6.74 8.13
C PRO A 105 -10.98 7.83 9.21
N ASP A 106 -11.43 7.45 10.41
CA ASP A 106 -11.58 8.29 11.60
C ASP A 106 -10.25 8.72 12.23
N MET A 107 -9.14 8.08 11.84
CA MET A 107 -7.79 8.33 12.36
C MET A 107 -6.91 9.09 11.36
N ARG A 108 -7.43 9.43 10.19
CA ARG A 108 -6.70 10.18 9.15
C ARG A 108 -6.44 11.62 9.58
N SER A 109 -5.49 12.27 8.92
CA SER A 109 -5.07 13.66 9.20
C SER A 109 -4.48 13.91 10.60
N ARG A 110 -4.16 12.83 11.34
CA ARG A 110 -3.48 12.87 12.65
C ARG A 110 -1.97 12.55 12.58
N GLY A 111 -1.38 12.59 11.39
CA GLY A 111 0.04 12.27 11.18
C GLY A 111 0.38 10.77 11.08
N ILE A 112 -0.58 9.86 11.33
CA ILE A 112 -0.33 8.40 11.34
C ILE A 112 0.25 7.88 10.02
N GLY A 113 -0.33 8.27 8.88
CA GLY A 113 0.16 7.83 7.57
C GLY A 113 1.59 8.28 7.28
N ARG A 114 1.95 9.49 7.76
CA ARG A 114 3.32 10.01 7.68
C ARG A 114 4.26 9.20 8.57
N SER A 115 3.87 8.90 9.81
CA SER A 115 4.69 8.08 10.71
C SER A 115 4.94 6.68 10.16
N LEU A 116 3.92 6.05 9.55
CA LEU A 116 4.05 4.73 8.92
C LEU A 116 5.05 4.75 7.76
N ILE A 117 4.89 5.66 6.78
CA ILE A 117 5.79 5.69 5.63
C ILE A 117 7.21 6.15 6.00
N SER A 118 7.36 7.01 7.01
CA SER A 118 8.67 7.35 7.57
C SER A 118 9.36 6.13 8.17
N ALA A 119 8.65 5.28 8.93
CA ALA A 119 9.22 4.04 9.46
C ALA A 119 9.61 3.04 8.37
N VAL A 120 8.86 2.99 7.25
CA VAL A 120 9.24 2.17 6.09
C VAL A 120 10.50 2.73 5.42
N ALA A 121 10.63 4.06 5.29
CA ALA A 121 11.82 4.69 4.75
C ALA A 121 13.05 4.46 5.64
N GLU A 122 12.91 4.55 6.96
CA GLU A 122 13.96 4.18 7.93
C GLU A 122 14.41 2.74 7.72
N ARG A 123 13.47 1.78 7.63
CA ARG A 123 13.78 0.38 7.30
C ARG A 123 14.55 0.24 5.98
N ALA A 124 14.18 0.98 4.94
CA ALA A 124 14.88 0.93 3.65
C ALA A 124 16.34 1.40 3.80
N LEU A 125 16.55 2.50 4.52
CA LEU A 125 17.88 3.05 4.77
C LEU A 125 18.75 2.08 5.60
N GLU A 126 18.21 1.53 6.68
CA GLU A 126 18.91 0.59 7.57
C GLU A 126 19.30 -0.71 6.86
N THR A 127 18.48 -1.17 5.93
CA THR A 127 18.74 -2.39 5.13
C THR A 127 19.59 -2.12 3.89
N GLY A 128 20.05 -0.87 3.69
CA GLY A 128 20.84 -0.47 2.54
C GLY A 128 20.11 -0.71 1.22
N CYS A 129 18.81 -0.40 1.19
CA CYS A 129 18.00 -0.36 -0.01
C CYS A 129 18.19 0.97 -0.74
N ALA A 130 18.37 0.90 -2.05
CA ALA A 130 18.53 2.08 -2.90
C ALA A 130 17.19 2.77 -3.20
N ARG A 131 16.06 2.06 -3.04
CA ARG A 131 14.73 2.61 -3.28
C ARG A 131 13.64 2.01 -2.41
N LEU A 132 12.60 2.80 -2.19
CA LEU A 132 11.27 2.40 -1.75
C LEU A 132 10.28 2.70 -2.88
N GLN A 133 9.47 1.72 -3.29
CA GLN A 133 8.51 1.86 -4.38
C GLN A 133 7.13 1.33 -3.99
N TRP A 134 6.08 1.88 -4.59
CA TRP A 134 4.69 1.42 -4.43
C TRP A 134 3.86 1.82 -5.66
N GLN A 135 2.60 1.39 -5.69
CA GLN A 135 1.60 1.83 -6.66
C GLN A 135 0.48 2.59 -5.95
N SER A 136 -0.09 3.57 -6.63
CA SER A 136 -1.31 4.25 -6.21
C SER A 136 -2.31 4.22 -7.35
N LEU A 137 -3.59 4.04 -7.02
CA LEU A 137 -4.65 4.15 -8.00
C LEU A 137 -4.77 5.62 -8.44
N GLU A 138 -4.76 5.86 -9.75
CA GLU A 138 -4.77 7.21 -10.34
C GLU A 138 -5.96 8.05 -9.86
N TRP A 139 -7.12 7.42 -9.64
CA TRP A 139 -8.32 8.09 -9.15
C TRP A 139 -8.21 8.57 -7.70
N ASN A 140 -7.25 8.05 -6.92
CA ASN A 140 -7.06 8.42 -5.52
C ASN A 140 -6.18 9.68 -5.40
N GLU A 141 -6.70 10.80 -5.89
CA GLU A 141 -6.00 12.10 -5.93
C GLU A 141 -5.42 12.51 -4.58
N ARG A 142 -6.12 12.19 -3.48
CA ARG A 142 -5.65 12.48 -2.12
C ARG A 142 -4.38 11.70 -1.79
N ALA A 143 -4.33 10.40 -2.10
CA ALA A 143 -3.14 9.60 -1.87
C ALA A 143 -2.00 10.06 -2.79
N CYS A 144 -2.28 10.31 -4.08
CA CYS A 144 -1.29 10.82 -5.01
C CYS A 144 -0.66 12.13 -4.51
N ARG A 145 -1.46 13.10 -4.06
CA ARG A 145 -0.97 14.36 -3.48
C ARG A 145 -0.18 14.13 -2.19
N PHE A 146 -0.64 13.25 -1.31
CA PHE A 146 0.11 12.89 -0.11
C PHE A 146 1.50 12.35 -0.47
N TYR A 147 1.60 11.47 -1.45
CA TYR A 147 2.89 10.92 -1.86
C TYR A 147 3.81 11.95 -2.51
N THR A 148 3.30 12.78 -3.43
CA THR A 148 4.14 13.73 -4.17
C THR A 148 4.49 14.97 -3.34
N GLU A 149 3.53 15.58 -2.66
CA GLU A 149 3.73 16.87 -1.99
C GLU A 149 4.18 16.75 -0.53
N ILE A 150 3.80 15.67 0.17
CA ILE A 150 4.10 15.50 1.61
C ILE A 150 5.26 14.53 1.82
N VAL A 151 5.27 13.41 1.10
CA VAL A 151 6.33 12.39 1.21
C VAL A 151 7.53 12.73 0.33
N GLY A 152 7.32 13.41 -0.81
CA GLY A 152 8.37 13.76 -1.76
C GLY A 152 8.70 12.63 -2.74
N ALA A 153 7.72 11.80 -3.08
CA ALA A 153 7.89 10.74 -4.06
C ALA A 153 7.82 11.30 -5.49
N ASP A 154 8.78 10.91 -6.32
CA ASP A 154 8.74 11.17 -7.76
C ASP A 154 7.90 10.12 -8.49
N GLU A 155 7.11 10.56 -9.47
CA GLU A 155 6.40 9.65 -10.35
C GLU A 155 7.35 9.07 -11.40
N PHE A 156 7.44 7.74 -11.47
CA PHE A 156 8.22 7.08 -12.51
C PHE A 156 7.50 7.14 -13.85
N ARG A 157 8.00 7.96 -14.78
CA ARG A 157 7.45 8.14 -16.13
C ARG A 157 8.42 7.63 -17.19
N THR A 158 7.89 7.01 -18.25
CA THR A 158 8.65 6.62 -19.45
C THR A 158 8.16 7.43 -20.65
N ASP A 159 9.06 7.70 -21.62
CA ASP A 159 8.73 8.50 -22.81
C ASP A 159 7.60 7.85 -23.63
N GLY A 160 6.38 8.38 -23.48
CA GLY A 160 5.20 7.94 -24.22
C GLY A 160 4.69 6.52 -23.89
N ALA A 161 5.30 5.83 -22.94
CA ALA A 161 4.90 4.49 -22.51
C ALA A 161 4.48 4.48 -21.04
N ARG A 162 3.72 3.46 -20.63
CA ARG A 162 3.37 3.19 -19.23
C ARG A 162 3.68 1.75 -18.89
N TRP A 163 4.06 1.51 -17.63
CA TRP A 163 4.18 0.15 -17.11
C TRP A 163 2.79 -0.46 -16.90
N LEU A 164 2.63 -1.71 -17.32
CA LEU A 164 1.42 -2.49 -17.10
C LEU A 164 1.63 -3.44 -15.92
N ASN A 165 0.68 -3.47 -14.98
CA ASN A 165 0.64 -4.47 -13.93
C ASN A 165 -0.07 -5.74 -14.46
N LEU A 166 0.71 -6.74 -14.89
CA LEU A 166 0.19 -7.98 -15.45
C LEU A 166 0.20 -9.10 -14.40
N ILE A 167 -0.91 -9.82 -14.29
CA ILE A 167 -1.09 -10.84 -13.24
C ILE A 167 -1.39 -12.20 -13.87
N LEU A 168 -0.57 -13.20 -13.56
CA LEU A 168 -0.80 -14.60 -13.90
C LEU A 168 -1.28 -15.37 -12.67
N ARG A 169 -2.52 -15.89 -12.69
CA ARG A 169 -3.13 -16.60 -11.55
C ARG A 169 -2.94 -18.13 -11.66
N PRO A 170 -3.12 -18.90 -10.57
CA PRO A 170 -2.75 -20.33 -10.54
C PRO A 170 -3.27 -21.21 -11.68
N PRO A 171 -4.53 -21.08 -12.16
CA PRO A 171 -4.99 -21.85 -13.31
C PRO A 171 -4.16 -21.59 -14.58
N ALA A 172 -3.85 -20.33 -14.85
CA ALA A 172 -3.05 -19.93 -16.01
C ALA A 172 -1.57 -20.32 -15.85
N MET A 173 -1.01 -20.22 -14.63
CA MET A 173 0.33 -20.72 -14.32
C MET A 173 0.46 -22.23 -14.60
N ARG A 174 -0.51 -23.02 -14.12
CA ARG A 174 -0.53 -24.48 -14.35
C ARG A 174 -0.64 -24.83 -15.83
N SER A 175 -1.49 -24.11 -16.58
CA SER A 175 -1.62 -24.29 -18.03
C SER A 175 -0.29 -24.01 -18.75
N LEU A 176 0.38 -22.91 -18.40
CA LEU A 176 1.67 -22.52 -18.98
C LEU A 176 2.75 -23.59 -18.73
N VAL A 177 2.86 -24.10 -17.49
CA VAL A 177 3.82 -25.17 -17.14
C VAL A 177 3.53 -26.46 -17.92
N ALA A 178 2.27 -26.77 -18.19
CA ALA A 178 1.87 -27.93 -18.98
C ALA A 178 2.10 -27.75 -20.51
N GLY A 179 2.71 -26.65 -20.95
CA GLY A 179 2.90 -26.33 -22.36
C GLY A 179 1.62 -25.85 -23.06
N GLY A 180 0.56 -25.56 -22.30
CA GLY A 180 -0.67 -24.99 -22.80
C GLY A 180 -0.42 -23.61 -23.40
N ARG A 181 -0.77 -23.44 -24.67
CA ARG A 181 -0.88 -22.12 -25.29
C ARG A 181 -2.27 -21.59 -24.98
N VAL A 182 -2.39 -20.30 -24.64
CA VAL A 182 -3.69 -19.64 -24.58
C VAL A 182 -4.25 -19.67 -26.00
N GLY A 183 -5.22 -20.56 -26.25
CA GLY A 183 -5.94 -20.62 -27.51
C GLY A 183 -6.75 -19.34 -27.71
N ALA A 184 -6.78 -18.83 -28.94
CA ALA A 184 -7.65 -17.72 -29.31
C ALA A 184 -9.11 -18.20 -29.42
N SER A 185 -9.84 -18.27 -28.29
CA SER A 185 -11.32 -18.32 -28.13
C SER A 185 -11.61 -18.82 -26.70
N ASP A 186 -12.42 -18.23 -25.83
CA ASP A 186 -13.62 -17.42 -26.05
C ASP A 186 -13.59 -16.13 -25.22
N SER A 187 -13.88 -15.02 -25.88
CA SER A 187 -14.37 -13.80 -25.25
C SER A 187 -15.76 -14.06 -24.64
N GLY A 188 -15.79 -14.71 -23.48
CA GLY A 188 -16.93 -14.72 -22.57
C GLY A 188 -16.95 -13.44 -21.73
N CYS A 189 -16.91 -12.28 -22.39
CA CYS A 189 -17.37 -11.03 -21.79
C CYS A 189 -18.80 -10.85 -22.29
N GLU A 190 -19.78 -11.22 -21.46
CA GLU A 190 -21.17 -10.81 -21.67
C GLU A 190 -21.27 -9.28 -21.51
N ALA A 191 -20.84 -8.55 -22.54
CA ALA A 191 -21.14 -7.15 -22.70
C ALA A 191 -22.62 -7.04 -23.09
N ARG A 192 -23.51 -6.98 -22.09
CA ARG A 192 -24.86 -6.45 -22.30
C ARG A 192 -24.72 -5.03 -22.79
N GLY A 193 -25.28 -4.79 -23.96
CA GLY A 193 -25.10 -3.58 -24.74
C GLY A 193 -25.31 -2.30 -23.95
N ARG A 194 -24.45 -1.32 -24.24
CA ARG A 194 -24.83 0.09 -24.25
C ARG A 194 -23.93 0.81 -25.24
N GLU A 195 -24.59 1.46 -26.18
CA GLU A 195 -24.03 2.17 -27.32
C GLU A 195 -23.06 3.27 -26.89
N CYS A 196 -21.98 3.41 -27.66
CA CYS A 196 -21.02 4.50 -27.56
C CYS A 196 -21.69 5.83 -27.93
N GLY A 197 -22.15 6.59 -26.93
CA GLY A 197 -22.54 7.99 -27.07
C GLY A 197 -21.39 8.92 -26.69
N GLY A 198 -20.90 9.73 -27.64
CA GLY A 198 -19.87 10.74 -27.41
C GLY A 198 -20.28 11.84 -26.40
N PRO A 199 -19.33 12.69 -25.97
CA PRO A 199 -19.55 13.60 -24.85
C PRO A 199 -20.49 14.74 -25.22
N LYS A 200 -21.65 14.82 -24.55
CA LYS A 200 -22.47 16.03 -24.48
C LYS A 200 -21.96 16.93 -23.35
N ARG A 201 -21.70 18.20 -23.66
CA ARG A 201 -21.25 19.22 -22.70
C ARG A 201 -22.36 19.68 -21.74
N ALA A 202 -21.90 19.97 -20.51
CA ALA A 202 -22.35 20.95 -19.51
C ALA A 202 -23.80 20.92 -18.99
N GLY A 203 -23.91 20.69 -17.68
CA GLY A 203 -25.07 21.00 -16.84
C GLY A 203 -24.59 21.23 -15.40
N SER A 204 -25.07 22.32 -14.81
CA SER A 204 -24.76 22.96 -13.52
C SER A 204 -24.74 22.07 -12.25
N GLN A 205 -23.97 22.54 -11.26
CA GLN A 205 -23.81 22.03 -9.88
C GLN A 205 -25.14 21.74 -9.14
N PRO A 206 -25.07 21.05 -7.97
CA PRO A 206 -25.00 21.84 -6.74
C PRO A 206 -23.87 21.43 -5.80
N GLU A 207 -23.45 22.44 -5.05
CA GLU A 207 -22.47 22.44 -3.97
C GLU A 207 -22.78 21.42 -2.86
N GLY A 208 -21.73 20.98 -2.17
CA GLY A 208 -21.85 20.51 -0.78
C GLY A 208 -21.42 19.08 -0.50
N ARG A 209 -20.13 18.91 -0.19
CA ARG A 209 -19.62 18.27 1.05
C ARG A 209 -18.09 18.19 0.99
N ALA A 210 -17.46 19.20 1.55
CA ALA A 210 -16.04 19.21 1.89
C ALA A 210 -15.73 18.08 2.88
N ASN A 211 -14.49 17.55 2.88
CA ASN A 211 -13.82 17.08 4.11
C ASN A 211 -12.31 16.84 3.91
N ALA A 212 -11.57 17.31 4.92
CA ALA A 212 -10.13 17.57 5.02
C ALA A 212 -9.21 16.34 4.95
#